data_AF-M6Y6F6-F1
#
_entry.id   AF-M6Y6F6-F1
#
_cell.length_a   1.000
_cell.length_b   1.000
_cell.length_c   1.000
_cell.angle_alpha   90.00
_cell.angle_beta   90.00
_cell.angle_gamma   90.00
#
_symmetry.space_group_name_H-M   'P 1'
#
loop_
_entity.id
_entity.type
_entity.pdbx_description
1 polymer ?
#
loop_
_entity_poly.entity_id
_entity_poly.type
_entity_poly.pdbx_seq_one_letter_code
_entity_poly.pdbx_strand_id
1 'polypeptide(L)'
;MLKEKINYVTNELPGIEARLVTLRSDLSRLNSFERELAERLKRAGAIEELEEVVNRLNSKYEQKGKYDEQLRQWSMSTNNLKNIESELEKINDSINSLDNVLDEKMKVFNQYFSKMSEYLYGEQFILSYAKDDRAYQLKISNIAGNLGTGKKKGQIAAFDFAYIQFCEELSIPCLHFILHDQLENIHGNQIQTLSDVANETNSQFIVPILKDKLPKGIDSNLFKVLSLSQNDKLFRI
;
A
#
# COMPACT_ATOMS: atom_id res chain seq x y z
N MET A 1 28.13 105.44 25.36
CA MET A 1 27.78 104.02 25.18
C MET A 1 26.43 103.79 24.49
N LEU A 2 25.32 104.41 24.93
CA LEU A 2 24.02 104.26 24.24
C LEU A 2 24.00 104.86 22.82
N LYS A 3 24.60 106.05 22.62
CA LYS A 3 24.70 106.69 21.29
C LYS A 3 25.49 105.87 20.25
N GLU A 4 26.59 105.27 20.66
CA GLU A 4 27.42 104.40 19.79
C GLU A 4 26.67 103.12 19.39
N LYS A 5 25.90 102.51 20.32
CA LYS A 5 25.03 101.37 19.99
C LYS A 5 23.88 101.75 19.05
N ILE A 6 23.30 102.95 19.23
CA ILE A 6 22.28 103.47 18.31
C ILE A 6 22.88 103.67 16.92
N ASN A 7 24.05 104.33 16.80
CA ASN A 7 24.72 104.51 15.50
C ASN A 7 25.10 103.18 14.83
N TYR A 8 25.58 102.20 15.59
CA TYR A 8 25.90 100.87 15.06
C TYR A 8 24.64 100.19 14.48
N VAL A 9 23.54 100.22 15.23
CA VAL A 9 22.24 99.67 14.77
C VAL A 9 21.69 100.46 13.58
N THR A 10 21.79 101.80 13.56
CA THR A 10 21.31 102.63 12.45
C THR A 10 22.14 102.46 11.18
N ASN A 11 23.43 102.12 11.29
CA ASN A 11 24.31 101.89 10.15
C ASN A 11 24.23 100.46 9.60
N GLU A 12 23.96 99.45 10.44
CA GLU A 12 23.81 98.06 9.99
C GLU A 12 22.40 97.69 9.53
N LEU A 13 21.35 98.33 10.07
CA LEU A 13 19.96 98.08 9.66
C LEU A 13 19.75 98.17 8.14
N PRO A 14 20.24 99.22 7.45
CA PRO A 14 20.05 99.36 6.01
C PRO A 14 20.73 98.22 5.22
N GLY A 15 21.89 97.73 5.70
CA GLY A 15 22.60 96.61 5.09
C GLY A 15 21.85 95.28 5.27
N ILE A 16 21.26 95.06 6.44
CA ILE A 16 20.42 93.89 6.72
C ILE A 16 19.12 93.95 5.91
N GLU A 17 18.48 95.10 5.81
CA GLU A 17 17.28 95.32 5.00
C GLU A 17 17.55 95.08 3.51
N ALA A 18 18.65 95.61 2.97
CA ALA A 18 19.08 95.34 1.60
C ALA A 18 19.30 93.85 1.36
N ARG A 19 19.91 93.14 2.31
CA ARG A 19 20.14 91.69 2.24
C ARG A 19 18.83 90.90 2.31
N LEU A 20 17.89 91.33 3.13
CA LEU A 20 16.54 90.76 3.22
C LEU A 20 15.79 90.90 1.90
N VAL A 21 15.91 92.05 1.24
CA VAL A 21 15.32 92.29 -0.09
C VAL A 21 15.94 91.37 -1.13
N THR A 22 17.27 91.20 -1.15
CA THR A 22 17.92 90.27 -2.09
C THR A 22 17.53 88.82 -1.84
N LEU A 23 17.53 88.38 -0.57
CA LEU A 23 17.12 87.01 -0.21
C LEU A 23 15.66 86.73 -0.56
N ARG A 24 14.76 87.70 -0.36
CA ARG A 24 13.36 87.57 -0.79
C ARG A 24 13.22 87.49 -2.30
N SER A 25 14.03 88.27 -3.04
CA SER A 25 14.07 88.21 -4.49
C SER A 25 14.57 86.84 -4.99
N ASP A 26 15.64 86.32 -4.38
CA ASP A 26 16.18 85.00 -4.69
C ASP A 26 15.18 83.88 -4.37
N LEU A 27 14.52 83.96 -3.22
CA LEU A 27 13.49 83.00 -2.83
C LEU A 27 12.30 83.05 -3.80
N SER A 28 11.87 84.24 -4.21
CA SER A 28 10.83 84.39 -5.23
C SER A 28 11.26 83.80 -6.57
N ARG A 29 12.51 83.99 -6.98
CA ARG A 29 13.08 83.42 -8.20
C ARG A 29 13.13 81.89 -8.13
N LEU A 30 13.63 81.34 -7.02
CA LEU A 30 13.67 79.89 -6.78
C LEU A 30 12.27 79.28 -6.81
N ASN A 31 11.29 79.90 -6.15
CA ASN A 31 9.90 79.44 -6.20
C ASN A 31 9.30 79.50 -7.61
N SER A 32 9.64 80.52 -8.40
CA SER A 32 9.20 80.58 -9.81
C SER A 32 9.83 79.47 -10.66
N PHE A 33 11.09 79.16 -10.43
CA PHE A 33 11.81 78.09 -11.11
C PHE A 33 11.29 76.71 -10.72
N GLU A 34 11.00 76.49 -9.44
CA GLU A 34 10.32 75.27 -8.96
C GLU A 34 8.96 75.09 -9.61
N ARG A 35 8.13 76.14 -9.67
CA ARG A 35 6.83 76.08 -10.35
C ARG A 35 6.96 75.76 -11.83
N GLU A 36 7.94 76.34 -12.52
CA GLU A 36 8.20 76.05 -13.92
C GLU A 36 8.62 74.60 -14.14
N LEU A 37 9.50 74.08 -13.29
CA LEU A 37 9.89 72.67 -13.29
C LEU A 37 8.70 71.74 -13.04
N ALA A 38 7.87 72.05 -12.03
CA ALA A 38 6.68 71.26 -11.71
C ALA A 38 5.68 71.24 -12.88
N GLU A 39 5.45 72.38 -13.53
CA GLU A 39 4.62 72.48 -14.73
C GLU A 39 5.21 71.70 -15.92
N ARG A 40 6.52 71.77 -16.14
CA ARG A 40 7.20 70.97 -17.17
C ARG A 40 7.06 69.47 -16.89
N LEU A 41 7.21 69.04 -15.64
CA LEU A 41 7.05 67.65 -15.23
C LEU A 41 5.62 67.14 -15.43
N LYS A 42 4.64 68.00 -15.14
CA LYS A 42 3.21 67.74 -15.35
C LYS A 42 2.83 67.67 -16.83
N ARG A 43 3.38 68.56 -17.66
CA ARG A 43 3.16 68.56 -19.13
C ARG A 43 3.82 67.38 -19.83
N ALA A 44 4.93 66.90 -19.30
CA ALA A 44 5.67 65.78 -19.88
C ALA A 44 5.00 64.42 -19.63
N GLY A 45 3.90 64.35 -18.86
CA GLY A 45 3.21 63.08 -18.53
C GLY A 45 4.06 62.09 -17.73
N ALA A 46 5.31 62.44 -17.41
CA ALA A 46 6.32 61.51 -16.89
C ALA A 46 5.96 60.90 -15.53
N ILE A 47 5.13 61.59 -14.73
CA ILE A 47 4.63 61.05 -13.44
C ILE A 47 3.59 59.95 -13.71
N GLU A 48 2.66 60.19 -14.63
CA GLU A 48 1.60 59.24 -14.98
C GLU A 48 2.20 58.00 -15.66
N GLU A 49 3.17 58.20 -16.56
CA GLU A 49 3.94 57.10 -17.18
C GLU A 49 4.74 56.29 -16.14
N LEU A 50 5.36 56.95 -15.17
CA LEU A 50 6.09 56.28 -14.09
C LEU A 50 5.14 55.47 -13.19
N GLU A 51 3.99 56.02 -12.83
CA GLU A 51 2.95 55.30 -12.08
C GLU A 51 2.45 54.08 -12.84
N GLU A 52 2.24 54.18 -14.16
CA GLU A 52 1.86 53.04 -14.99
C GLU A 52 2.94 51.95 -15.00
N VAL A 53 4.21 52.33 -15.13
CA VAL A 53 5.34 51.40 -15.06
C VAL A 53 5.42 50.72 -13.70
N VAL A 54 5.26 51.45 -12.60
CA VAL A 54 5.26 50.91 -11.23
C VAL A 54 4.10 49.94 -11.04
N ASN A 55 2.90 50.27 -11.50
CA ASN A 55 1.74 49.40 -11.42
C ASN A 55 1.92 48.12 -12.23
N ARG A 56 2.46 48.23 -13.45
CA ARG A 56 2.81 47.07 -14.28
C ARG A 56 3.86 46.20 -13.61
N LEU A 57 4.87 46.81 -12.98
CA LEU A 57 5.93 46.10 -12.27
C LEU A 57 5.37 45.34 -11.06
N ASN A 58 4.52 45.98 -10.25
CA ASN A 58 3.85 45.33 -9.11
C ASN A 58 3.00 44.15 -9.55
N SER A 59 2.22 44.30 -10.63
CA SER A 59 1.45 43.18 -11.20
C SER A 59 2.36 42.02 -11.65
N LYS A 60 3.54 42.32 -12.20
CA LYS A 60 4.52 41.30 -12.57
C LYS A 60 5.14 40.60 -11.36
N TYR A 61 5.42 41.32 -10.28
CA TYR A 61 5.87 40.71 -9.02
C TYR A 61 4.81 39.81 -8.40
N GLU A 62 3.54 40.22 -8.43
CA GLU A 62 2.43 39.39 -7.96
C GLU A 62 2.29 38.10 -8.80
N GLN A 63 2.36 38.21 -10.12
CA GLN A 63 2.37 37.05 -11.03
C GLN A 63 3.54 36.13 -10.74
N LYS A 64 4.74 36.69 -10.56
CA LYS A 64 5.92 35.90 -10.20
C LYS A 64 5.71 35.14 -8.90
N GLY A 65 5.21 35.79 -7.84
CA GLY A 65 4.92 35.13 -6.57
C GLY A 65 3.91 33.98 -6.71
N LYS A 66 2.89 34.14 -7.55
CA LYS A 66 1.93 33.07 -7.86
C LYS A 66 2.60 31.89 -8.58
N TYR A 67 3.47 32.15 -9.55
CA TYR A 67 4.19 31.09 -10.25
C TYR A 67 5.22 30.39 -9.38
N ASP A 68 5.94 31.12 -8.52
CA ASP A 68 6.90 30.55 -7.58
C ASP A 68 6.20 29.61 -6.58
N GLU A 69 5.01 29.97 -6.10
CA GLU A 69 4.22 29.09 -5.23
C GLU A 69 3.70 27.86 -5.99
N GLN A 70 3.22 28.01 -7.22
CA GLN A 70 2.82 26.87 -8.06
C GLN A 70 3.99 25.90 -8.31
N LEU A 71 5.18 26.45 -8.61
CA LEU A 71 6.39 25.67 -8.81
C LEU A 71 6.76 24.90 -7.53
N ARG A 72 6.67 25.54 -6.37
CA ARG A 72 6.92 24.90 -5.06
C ARG A 72 5.97 23.74 -4.83
N GLN A 73 4.67 23.93 -5.03
CA GLN A 73 3.66 22.88 -4.88
C GLN A 73 3.88 21.72 -5.86
N TRP A 74 4.25 22.04 -7.10
CA TRP A 74 4.61 21.05 -8.11
C TRP A 74 5.80 20.21 -7.67
N SER A 75 6.91 20.85 -7.27
CA SER A 75 8.10 20.15 -6.80
C SER A 75 7.82 19.26 -5.58
N MET A 76 7.01 19.73 -4.63
CA MET A 76 6.58 18.91 -3.48
C MET A 76 5.79 17.68 -3.95
N SER A 77 4.85 17.86 -4.86
CA SER A 77 4.02 16.77 -5.40
C SER A 77 4.85 15.75 -6.17
N THR A 78 5.81 16.20 -7.00
CA THR A 78 6.73 15.32 -7.73
C THR A 78 7.62 14.52 -6.78
N ASN A 79 8.15 15.14 -5.73
CA ASN A 79 8.95 14.42 -4.74
C ASN A 79 8.11 13.39 -3.98
N ASN A 80 6.88 13.73 -3.59
CA ASN A 80 5.97 12.80 -2.94
C ASN A 80 5.66 11.60 -3.84
N LEU A 81 5.36 11.86 -5.12
CA LEU A 81 5.10 10.81 -6.10
C LEU A 81 6.30 9.88 -6.27
N LYS A 82 7.52 10.44 -6.39
CA LYS A 82 8.75 9.65 -6.47
C LYS A 82 8.98 8.78 -5.22
N ASN A 83 8.67 9.30 -4.04
CA ASN A 83 8.79 8.52 -2.80
C ASN A 83 7.77 7.37 -2.77
N ILE A 84 6.52 7.63 -3.15
CA ILE A 84 5.46 6.61 -3.23
C ILE A 84 5.83 5.53 -4.25
N GLU A 85 6.34 5.91 -5.42
CA GLU A 85 6.79 4.96 -6.44
C GLU A 85 7.93 4.07 -5.92
N SER A 86 8.91 4.66 -5.21
CA SER A 86 10.00 3.88 -4.61
C SER A 86 9.52 2.94 -3.50
N GLU A 87 8.53 3.34 -2.71
CA GLU A 87 7.92 2.45 -1.71
C GLU A 87 7.14 1.31 -2.36
N LEU A 88 6.38 1.59 -3.42
CA LEU A 88 5.67 0.58 -4.20
C LEU A 88 6.63 -0.43 -4.83
N GLU A 89 7.75 0.03 -5.38
CA GLU A 89 8.79 -0.83 -5.95
C GLU A 89 9.35 -1.79 -4.90
N LYS A 90 9.70 -1.28 -3.70
CA LYS A 90 10.17 -2.13 -2.58
C LYS A 90 9.15 -3.16 -2.14
N ILE A 91 7.87 -2.79 -2.10
CA ILE A 91 6.78 -3.72 -1.76
C ILE A 91 6.68 -4.80 -2.84
N ASN A 92 6.69 -4.42 -4.11
CA ASN A 92 6.64 -5.36 -5.23
C ASN A 92 7.83 -6.33 -5.23
N ASP A 93 9.05 -5.83 -5.01
CA ASP A 93 10.25 -6.67 -4.90
C ASP A 93 10.14 -7.67 -3.75
N SER A 94 9.62 -7.22 -2.60
CA SER A 94 9.37 -8.09 -1.45
C SER A 94 8.35 -9.19 -1.78
N ILE A 95 7.26 -8.85 -2.49
CA ILE A 95 6.25 -9.83 -2.93
C ILE A 95 6.85 -10.81 -3.94
N ASN A 96 7.60 -10.32 -4.93
CA ASN A 96 8.21 -11.18 -5.95
C ASN A 96 9.27 -12.11 -5.34
N SER A 97 9.96 -11.69 -4.27
CA SER A 97 10.89 -12.58 -3.56
C SER A 97 10.21 -13.80 -2.93
N LEU A 98 8.90 -13.69 -2.60
CA LEU A 98 8.11 -14.80 -2.08
C LEU A 98 7.74 -15.82 -3.15
N ASP A 99 7.81 -15.48 -4.44
CA ASP A 99 7.52 -16.42 -5.54
C ASP A 99 8.47 -17.63 -5.48
N ASN A 100 9.76 -17.38 -5.25
CA ASN A 100 10.76 -18.44 -5.08
C ASN A 100 10.46 -19.33 -3.86
N VAL A 101 10.06 -18.72 -2.75
CA VAL A 101 9.69 -19.46 -1.53
C VAL A 101 8.46 -20.32 -1.81
N LEU A 102 7.47 -19.78 -2.51
CA LEU A 102 6.27 -20.51 -2.87
C LEU A 102 6.59 -21.70 -3.78
N ASP A 103 7.47 -21.52 -4.77
CA ASP A 103 7.95 -22.59 -5.65
C ASP A 103 8.63 -23.72 -4.87
N GLU A 104 9.53 -23.38 -3.95
CA GLU A 104 10.21 -24.36 -3.09
C GLU A 104 9.22 -25.13 -2.22
N LYS A 105 8.30 -24.43 -1.55
CA LYS A 105 7.26 -25.05 -0.71
C LYS A 105 6.32 -25.91 -1.54
N MET A 106 5.92 -25.45 -2.72
CA MET A 106 5.05 -26.20 -3.63
C MET A 106 5.72 -27.48 -4.11
N LYS A 107 7.03 -27.43 -4.37
CA LYS A 107 7.82 -28.60 -4.76
C LYS A 107 7.86 -29.65 -3.65
N VAL A 108 8.10 -29.25 -2.41
CA VAL A 108 8.07 -30.16 -1.23
C VAL A 108 6.67 -30.75 -1.07
N PHE A 109 5.63 -29.92 -1.10
CA PHE A 109 4.25 -30.40 -0.98
C PHE A 109 3.89 -31.43 -2.05
N ASN A 110 4.26 -31.18 -3.31
CA ASN A 110 3.97 -32.07 -4.43
C ASN A 110 4.70 -33.42 -4.36
N GLN A 111 5.84 -33.52 -3.66
CA GLN A 111 6.49 -34.81 -3.42
C GLN A 111 5.58 -35.77 -2.64
N TYR A 112 4.86 -35.25 -1.65
CA TYR A 112 3.88 -36.03 -0.89
C TYR A 112 2.56 -36.15 -1.63
N PHE A 113 2.04 -35.03 -2.17
CA PHE A 113 0.70 -35.01 -2.74
C PHE A 113 0.56 -35.92 -3.96
N SER A 114 1.55 -35.93 -4.87
CA SER A 114 1.52 -36.82 -6.04
C SER A 114 1.64 -38.30 -5.66
N LYS A 115 2.48 -38.62 -4.67
CA LYS A 115 2.64 -40.00 -4.16
C LYS A 115 1.36 -40.48 -3.47
N MET A 116 0.78 -39.63 -2.63
CA MET A 116 -0.42 -39.95 -1.86
C MET A 116 -1.64 -40.13 -2.76
N SER A 117 -1.78 -39.27 -3.77
CA SER A 117 -2.88 -39.38 -4.73
C SER A 117 -2.76 -40.61 -5.62
N GLU A 118 -1.53 -40.98 -6.03
CA GLU A 118 -1.29 -42.20 -6.79
C GLU A 118 -1.62 -43.44 -5.96
N TYR A 119 -1.20 -43.44 -4.69
CA TYR A 119 -1.47 -44.56 -3.79
C TYR A 119 -2.97 -44.73 -3.50
N LEU A 120 -3.70 -43.64 -3.24
CA LEU A 120 -5.12 -43.70 -2.88
C LEU A 120 -6.05 -43.83 -4.10
N TYR A 121 -5.69 -43.27 -5.25
CA TYR A 121 -6.59 -43.12 -6.40
C TYR A 121 -6.01 -43.56 -7.75
N GLY A 122 -4.75 -44.01 -7.79
CA GLY A 122 -4.07 -44.43 -9.02
C GLY A 122 -3.74 -43.29 -9.97
N GLU A 123 -3.82 -42.03 -9.52
CA GLU A 123 -3.55 -40.84 -10.32
C GLU A 123 -2.66 -39.86 -9.57
N GLN A 124 -1.66 -39.30 -10.26
CA GLN A 124 -0.80 -38.28 -9.69
C GLN A 124 -1.45 -36.89 -9.85
N PHE A 125 -1.77 -36.26 -8.71
CA PHE A 125 -2.22 -34.89 -8.65
C PHE A 125 -1.06 -33.97 -8.32
N ILE A 126 -1.13 -32.76 -8.87
CA ILE A 126 -0.14 -31.70 -8.64
C ILE A 126 -0.89 -30.44 -8.21
N LEU A 127 -0.38 -29.79 -7.16
CA LEU A 127 -0.78 -28.46 -6.76
C LEU A 127 0.11 -27.45 -7.49
N SER A 128 -0.53 -26.49 -8.14
CA SER A 128 0.12 -25.38 -8.84
C SER A 128 -0.50 -24.07 -8.38
N TYR A 129 0.15 -22.95 -8.62
CA TYR A 129 -0.43 -21.64 -8.40
C TYR A 129 -0.38 -20.81 -9.68
N ALA A 130 -1.36 -19.92 -9.82
CA ALA A 130 -1.37 -18.88 -10.84
C ALA A 130 -1.45 -17.53 -10.13
N LYS A 131 -0.55 -16.62 -10.49
CA LYS A 131 -0.58 -15.23 -10.01
C LYS A 131 -1.55 -14.46 -10.91
N ASP A 132 -2.63 -13.96 -10.32
CA ASP A 132 -3.51 -12.97 -10.92
C ASP A 132 -3.16 -11.58 -10.34
N ASP A 133 -3.63 -10.50 -10.96
CA ASP A 133 -3.32 -9.11 -10.56
C ASP A 133 -3.73 -8.79 -9.11
N ARG A 134 -4.53 -9.64 -8.48
CA ARG A 134 -5.06 -9.47 -7.12
C ARG A 134 -4.64 -10.54 -6.12
N ALA A 135 -4.31 -11.76 -6.57
CA ALA A 135 -4.14 -12.89 -5.66
C ALA A 135 -3.41 -14.09 -6.31
N TYR A 136 -2.83 -14.92 -5.46
CA TYR A 136 -2.37 -16.26 -5.82
C TYR A 136 -3.56 -17.22 -5.82
N GLN A 137 -3.83 -17.86 -6.95
CA GLN A 137 -4.87 -18.86 -7.11
C GLN A 137 -4.24 -20.24 -7.14
N LEU A 138 -4.53 -21.08 -6.15
CA LEU A 138 -4.12 -22.47 -6.13
C LEU A 138 -5.00 -23.33 -7.04
N LYS A 139 -4.38 -24.19 -7.84
CA LYS A 139 -5.04 -25.09 -8.80
C LYS A 139 -4.49 -26.49 -8.66
N ILE A 140 -5.40 -27.45 -8.47
CA ILE A 140 -5.08 -28.87 -8.51
C ILE A 140 -5.33 -29.38 -9.93
N SER A 141 -4.31 -29.99 -10.52
CA SER A 141 -4.38 -30.64 -11.83
C SER A 141 -4.02 -32.12 -11.71
N ASN A 142 -4.42 -32.91 -12.72
CA ASN A 142 -4.01 -34.30 -12.87
C ASN A 142 -3.11 -34.40 -14.10
N ILE A 143 -2.04 -35.18 -13.99
CA ILE A 143 -1.11 -35.48 -15.09
C ILE A 143 -1.83 -36.23 -16.23
N ALA A 144 -2.84 -37.05 -15.93
CA ALA A 144 -3.49 -37.96 -16.90
C ALA A 144 -4.74 -37.41 -17.64
N GLY A 145 -5.24 -36.22 -17.28
CA GLY A 145 -6.37 -35.57 -17.96
C GLY A 145 -7.79 -36.04 -17.55
N ASN A 146 -8.67 -35.05 -17.33
CA ASN A 146 -10.10 -35.10 -16.95
C ASN A 146 -10.50 -35.85 -15.66
N LEU A 147 -11.10 -35.10 -14.75
CA LEU A 147 -11.57 -35.57 -13.44
C LEU A 147 -13.05 -35.95 -13.48
N GLY A 148 -13.36 -37.21 -13.17
CA GLY A 148 -14.72 -37.63 -12.81
C GLY A 148 -15.12 -37.08 -11.43
N THR A 149 -16.40 -36.83 -11.20
CA THR A 149 -16.94 -36.18 -9.99
C THR A 149 -16.68 -36.97 -8.68
N GLY A 150 -16.56 -38.30 -8.74
CA GLY A 150 -16.15 -39.14 -7.61
C GLY A 150 -14.70 -38.94 -7.15
N LYS A 151 -13.84 -38.35 -7.99
CA LYS A 151 -12.41 -38.14 -7.70
C LYS A 151 -12.15 -36.92 -6.79
N LYS A 152 -13.10 -35.99 -6.67
CA LYS A 152 -12.92 -34.76 -5.86
C LYS A 152 -12.81 -35.03 -4.36
N LYS A 153 -13.60 -35.97 -3.81
CA LYS A 153 -13.49 -36.33 -2.38
C LYS A 153 -12.15 -37.01 -2.07
N GLY A 154 -11.68 -37.80 -3.02
CA GLY A 154 -10.38 -38.44 -2.90
C GLY A 154 -9.20 -37.48 -2.94
N GLN A 155 -9.29 -36.48 -3.82
CA GLN A 155 -8.33 -35.37 -3.85
C GLN A 155 -8.17 -34.68 -2.49
N ILE A 156 -9.28 -34.48 -1.77
CA ILE A 156 -9.26 -33.83 -0.46
C ILE A 156 -8.52 -34.70 0.56
N ALA A 157 -8.81 -36.01 0.62
CA ALA A 157 -8.13 -36.90 1.56
C ALA A 157 -6.62 -36.99 1.26
N ALA A 158 -6.25 -37.14 -0.01
CA ALA A 158 -4.83 -37.15 -0.42
C ALA A 158 -4.14 -35.81 -0.09
N PHE A 159 -4.84 -34.69 -0.25
CA PHE A 159 -4.34 -33.36 0.08
C PHE A 159 -4.10 -33.22 1.58
N ASP A 160 -5.08 -33.63 2.41
CA ASP A 160 -4.99 -33.50 3.87
C ASP A 160 -3.84 -34.34 4.44
N PHE A 161 -3.67 -35.58 3.98
CA PHE A 161 -2.52 -36.42 4.38
C PHE A 161 -1.18 -35.82 3.91
N ALA A 162 -1.12 -35.36 2.65
CA ALA A 162 0.08 -34.72 2.13
C ALA A 162 0.43 -33.43 2.89
N TYR A 163 -0.58 -32.68 3.35
CA TYR A 163 -0.40 -31.49 4.16
C TYR A 163 0.22 -31.81 5.52
N ILE A 164 -0.23 -32.87 6.20
CA ILE A 164 0.39 -33.31 7.46
C ILE A 164 1.87 -33.66 7.24
N GLN A 165 2.18 -34.47 6.21
CA GLN A 165 3.56 -34.84 5.91
C GLN A 165 4.43 -33.63 5.51
N PHE A 166 3.88 -32.70 4.75
CA PHE A 166 4.53 -31.43 4.42
C PHE A 166 4.85 -30.61 5.67
N CYS A 167 3.90 -30.55 6.62
CA CYS A 167 4.12 -29.89 7.91
C CYS A 167 5.20 -30.60 8.73
N GLU A 168 5.21 -31.93 8.78
CA GLU A 168 6.26 -32.70 9.45
C GLU A 168 7.65 -32.41 8.85
N GLU A 169 7.81 -32.46 7.52
CA GLU A 169 9.09 -32.20 6.86
C GLU A 169 9.60 -30.79 7.14
N LEU A 170 8.70 -29.80 7.14
CA LEU A 170 9.05 -28.41 7.41
C LEU A 170 9.05 -28.05 8.90
N SER A 171 8.82 -29.02 9.79
CA SER A 171 8.72 -28.81 11.23
C SER A 171 7.68 -27.74 11.61
N ILE A 172 6.57 -27.67 10.87
CA ILE A 172 5.43 -26.79 11.12
C ILE A 172 4.49 -27.50 12.10
N PRO A 173 4.19 -26.94 13.28
CA PRO A 173 3.25 -27.53 14.22
C PRO A 173 1.86 -27.70 13.59
N CYS A 174 1.36 -28.93 13.49
CA CYS A 174 0.03 -29.23 12.98
C CYS A 174 -0.65 -30.37 13.77
N LEU A 175 -1.97 -30.44 13.65
CA LEU A 175 -2.77 -31.54 14.20
C LEU A 175 -2.68 -32.74 13.25
N HIS A 176 -2.43 -33.92 13.81
CA HIS A 176 -2.32 -35.17 13.05
C HIS A 176 -3.65 -35.91 13.03
N PHE A 177 -4.73 -35.20 12.66
CA PHE A 177 -6.02 -35.84 12.44
C PHE A 177 -6.78 -35.16 11.30
N ILE A 178 -7.61 -35.97 10.64
CA ILE A 178 -8.42 -35.58 9.51
C ILE A 178 -9.86 -36.02 9.80
N LEU A 179 -10.81 -35.12 9.59
CA LEU A 179 -12.24 -35.33 9.82
C LEU A 179 -12.97 -35.24 8.48
N HIS A 180 -13.50 -36.35 8.00
CA HIS A 180 -14.29 -36.38 6.76
C HIS A 180 -15.68 -36.92 7.04
N ASP A 181 -16.69 -36.34 6.39
CA ASP A 181 -18.08 -36.81 6.42
C ASP A 181 -18.51 -37.31 5.03
N GLN A 182 -19.58 -38.11 4.96
CA GLN A 182 -20.19 -38.62 3.73
C GLN A 182 -19.27 -39.50 2.85
N LEU A 183 -18.65 -40.53 3.44
CA LEU A 183 -17.88 -41.55 2.69
C LEU A 183 -18.74 -42.66 2.07
N GLU A 184 -20.07 -42.50 2.03
CA GLU A 184 -21.02 -43.51 1.54
C GLU A 184 -20.73 -44.00 0.11
N ASN A 185 -20.17 -43.11 -0.72
CA ASN A 185 -19.81 -43.36 -2.12
C ASN A 185 -18.39 -43.94 -2.32
N ILE A 186 -17.63 -44.17 -1.24
CA ILE A 186 -16.29 -44.73 -1.31
C ILE A 186 -16.39 -46.27 -1.31
N HIS A 187 -15.63 -46.92 -2.20
CA HIS A 187 -15.60 -48.37 -2.26
C HIS A 187 -14.78 -48.94 -1.09
N GLY A 188 -15.19 -50.10 -0.54
CA GLY A 188 -14.56 -50.72 0.64
C GLY A 188 -13.03 -50.89 0.53
N ASN A 189 -12.50 -51.15 -0.67
CA ASN A 189 -11.06 -51.27 -0.89
C ASN A 189 -10.31 -49.95 -0.62
N GLN A 190 -10.91 -48.81 -0.92
CA GLN A 190 -10.31 -47.49 -0.67
C GLN A 190 -10.27 -47.15 0.83
N ILE A 191 -11.22 -47.67 1.62
CA ILE A 191 -11.24 -47.47 3.08
C ILE A 191 -10.08 -48.22 3.74
N GLN A 192 -9.74 -49.42 3.24
CA GLN A 192 -8.56 -50.13 3.72
C GLN A 192 -7.29 -49.32 3.44
N THR A 193 -7.11 -48.83 2.20
CA THR A 193 -5.96 -48.00 1.83
C THR A 193 -5.88 -46.73 2.67
N LEU A 194 -7.00 -46.05 2.94
CA LEU A 194 -7.03 -44.87 3.83
C LEU A 194 -6.59 -45.21 5.27
N SER A 195 -6.99 -46.38 5.78
CA SER A 195 -6.53 -46.85 7.09
C SER A 195 -5.03 -47.12 7.11
N ASP A 196 -4.50 -47.72 6.05
CA ASP A 196 -3.07 -48.04 5.94
C ASP A 196 -2.24 -46.74 5.86
N VAL A 197 -2.67 -45.77 5.04
CA VAL A 197 -2.08 -44.42 4.99
C VAL A 197 -2.10 -43.74 6.34
N ALA A 198 -3.24 -43.75 7.04
CA ALA A 198 -3.36 -43.12 8.35
C ALA A 198 -2.34 -43.69 9.35
N ASN A 199 -2.17 -45.01 9.34
CA ASN A 199 -1.17 -45.68 10.19
C ASN A 199 0.27 -45.34 9.80
N GLU A 200 0.59 -45.34 8.50
CA GLU A 200 1.94 -45.01 8.00
C GLU A 200 2.33 -43.56 8.29
N THR A 201 1.36 -42.65 8.18
CA THR A 201 1.53 -41.20 8.43
C THR A 201 1.33 -40.80 9.89
N ASN A 202 1.18 -41.78 10.80
CA ASN A 202 0.91 -41.55 12.22
C ASN A 202 -0.22 -40.52 12.46
N SER A 203 -1.26 -40.58 11.63
CA SER A 203 -2.37 -39.64 11.59
C SER A 203 -3.69 -40.33 11.92
N GLN A 204 -4.62 -39.61 12.52
CA GLN A 204 -5.95 -40.13 12.85
C GLN A 204 -6.96 -39.76 11.76
N PHE A 205 -7.56 -40.75 11.11
CA PHE A 205 -8.63 -40.53 10.13
C PHE A 205 -10.00 -40.82 10.76
N ILE A 206 -10.77 -39.78 11.04
CA ILE A 206 -12.04 -39.84 11.79
C ILE A 206 -13.20 -39.67 10.82
N VAL A 207 -13.98 -40.73 10.64
CA VAL A 207 -15.05 -40.75 9.65
C VAL A 207 -16.30 -41.53 10.11
N PRO A 208 -17.51 -41.05 9.79
CA PRO A 208 -18.72 -41.83 9.94
C PRO A 208 -18.83 -42.84 8.78
N ILE A 209 -19.02 -44.12 9.11
CA ILE A 209 -19.12 -45.20 8.12
C ILE A 209 -20.24 -46.18 8.48
N LEU A 210 -20.96 -46.66 7.46
CA LEU A 210 -21.93 -47.73 7.61
C LEU A 210 -21.25 -49.09 7.74
N LYS A 211 -21.82 -49.98 8.57
CA LYS A 211 -21.21 -51.28 8.89
C LYS A 211 -20.98 -52.18 7.67
N ASP A 212 -21.85 -52.11 6.67
CA ASP A 212 -21.75 -52.88 5.42
C ASP A 212 -20.59 -52.40 4.52
N LYS A 213 -20.10 -51.17 4.72
CA LYS A 213 -18.97 -50.58 3.98
C LYS A 213 -17.62 -50.82 4.65
N LEU A 214 -17.61 -51.27 5.90
CA LEU A 214 -16.37 -51.60 6.60
C LEU A 214 -15.63 -52.73 5.86
N PRO A 215 -14.33 -52.58 5.57
CA PRO A 215 -13.54 -53.64 4.96
C PRO A 215 -13.56 -54.91 5.81
N LYS A 216 -13.60 -56.08 5.16
CA LYS A 216 -13.58 -57.38 5.88
C LYS A 216 -12.34 -57.57 6.76
N GLY A 217 -11.25 -56.83 6.49
CA GLY A 217 -10.02 -56.85 7.26
C GLY A 217 -10.09 -56.06 8.58
N ILE A 218 -11.09 -55.21 8.78
CA ILE A 218 -11.24 -54.39 9.98
C ILE A 218 -12.30 -55.02 10.90
N ASP A 219 -11.86 -55.65 11.99
CA ASP A 219 -12.78 -56.16 13.01
C ASP A 219 -13.25 -55.02 13.92
N SER A 220 -14.43 -54.49 13.61
CA SER A 220 -15.09 -53.45 14.41
C SER A 220 -15.29 -53.81 15.88
N ASN A 221 -15.34 -55.09 16.26
CA ASN A 221 -15.56 -55.49 17.65
C ASN A 221 -14.29 -55.38 18.50
N LEU A 222 -13.11 -55.58 17.90
CA LEU A 222 -11.83 -55.49 18.62
C LEU A 222 -11.52 -54.05 19.05
N PHE A 223 -11.94 -53.07 18.26
CA PHE A 223 -11.65 -51.65 18.48
C PHE A 223 -12.88 -50.86 18.95
N LYS A 224 -13.90 -51.56 19.46
CA LYS A 224 -15.16 -50.95 19.87
C LYS A 224 -15.04 -50.30 21.24
N VAL A 225 -15.08 -48.97 21.27
CA VAL A 225 -15.10 -48.19 22.52
C VAL A 225 -16.52 -48.01 23.07
N LEU A 226 -17.51 -47.86 22.18
CA LEU A 226 -18.90 -47.61 22.55
C LEU A 226 -19.87 -48.27 21.57
N SER A 227 -20.97 -48.83 22.07
CA SER A 227 -22.14 -49.23 21.28
C SER A 227 -23.33 -48.39 21.70
N LEU A 228 -24.06 -47.85 20.74
CA LEU A 228 -25.33 -47.19 21.01
C LEU A 228 -26.47 -47.93 20.30
N SER A 229 -27.65 -47.93 20.90
CA SER A 229 -28.88 -48.48 20.32
C SER A 229 -30.10 -47.66 20.75
N GLN A 230 -31.27 -47.94 20.18
CA GLN A 230 -32.51 -47.29 20.62
C GLN A 230 -32.79 -47.47 22.12
N ASN A 231 -32.37 -48.61 22.68
CA ASN A 231 -32.55 -48.94 24.09
C ASN A 231 -31.35 -48.55 24.96
N ASP A 232 -30.23 -48.10 24.37
CA ASP A 232 -29.00 -47.76 25.07
C ASP A 232 -28.32 -46.57 24.37
N LYS A 233 -28.85 -45.38 24.65
CA LYS A 233 -28.41 -44.10 24.07
C LYS A 233 -27.29 -43.49 24.91
N LEU A 234 -26.45 -42.65 24.28
CA LEU A 234 -25.30 -42.01 24.93
C LEU A 234 -25.65 -41.30 26.25
N PHE A 235 -26.75 -40.53 26.24
CA PHE A 235 -27.21 -39.78 27.42
C PHE A 235 -28.30 -40.50 28.24
N ARG A 236 -28.74 -41.69 27.81
CA ARG A 236 -29.81 -42.48 28.45
C ARG A 236 -31.16 -41.75 28.62
N ILE A 237 -31.46 -40.81 27.73
CA ILE A 237 -32.73 -40.04 27.64
C ILE A 237 -33.56 -40.53 26.45
#